data_AF-A0A7M3MCM4-F1
#
_entry.id   AF-A0A7M3MCM4-F1
#
_cell.length_a   1.000
_cell.length_b   1.000
_cell.length_c   1.000
_cell.angle_alpha   90.00
_cell.angle_beta   90.00
_cell.angle_gamma   90.00
#
_symmetry.space_group_name_H-M   'P 1'
#
loop_
_entity.id
_entity.type
_entity.pdbx_description
1 polymer ?
#
loop_
_entity_poly.entity_id
_entity_poly.type
_entity_poly.pdbx_seq_one_letter_code
_entity_poly.pdbx_strand_id
1 'polypeptide(L)'
;MADRIPSKRFTGVYYRESTRKHGSKPDRIYCFTFRDTLGRQRWTTVGRASEGITEAFANQKRIETINMVNHGENPAERRKKVATLADVFEACMEHDEANGRDVSYDRSRFNSAIRPEYGDFALDDFTPAIADKFKADLMRKGNTPATVVQVLGLVRKTINHATRSGLWTGQNVFSKSAGFTMPKVQNKGERWLTENEARQLLDALEIRSQQLHDMARLSLLYGLRATELFDLRHQDIDHQGEVLHVLAKGRRQKVLVDTGALEILSRYDRKPGEYVFQARRGGRLKEVSDTFGRAVDSLGLNDGIEERTQKVWFHTLRHTWASWLAQSGSVSLHELMELGRWENYEMVLRYAHLIPDHRREKLAIATKRLEAASAGQPSEPHDP
;
A
#
# COMPACT_ATOMS: atom_id res chain seq x y z
N MET A 1 31.32 27.97 -28.48
CA MET A 1 30.00 28.27 -27.87
C MET A 1 29.01 28.41 -29.01
N ALA A 2 27.90 27.67 -29.04
CA ALA A 2 26.94 27.82 -30.13
C ALA A 2 26.33 29.22 -30.09
N ASP A 3 26.40 29.93 -31.22
CA ASP A 3 25.85 31.28 -31.35
C ASP A 3 24.33 31.26 -31.15
N ARG A 4 23.85 32.14 -30.27
CA ARG A 4 22.41 32.30 -30.02
C ARG A 4 21.84 33.15 -31.14
N ILE A 5 20.96 32.56 -31.95
CA ILE A 5 20.33 33.21 -33.08
C ILE A 5 19.09 33.98 -32.58
N PRO A 6 18.99 35.30 -32.79
CA PRO A 6 17.85 36.09 -32.34
C PRO A 6 16.58 35.72 -33.09
N SER A 7 15.44 35.70 -32.38
CA SER A 7 14.13 35.66 -33.03
C SER A 7 13.89 36.95 -33.80
N LYS A 8 13.38 36.82 -35.03
CA LYS A 8 12.96 37.97 -35.84
C LYS A 8 11.64 38.59 -35.38
N ARG A 9 10.87 37.87 -34.54
CA ARG A 9 9.50 38.24 -34.14
C ARG A 9 9.43 38.79 -32.72
N PHE A 10 10.30 38.32 -31.83
CA PHE A 10 10.20 38.63 -30.40
C PHE A 10 11.55 39.11 -29.84
N THR A 11 11.62 40.40 -29.52
CA THR A 11 12.82 41.03 -28.97
C THR A 11 13.25 40.36 -27.67
N GLY A 12 14.53 39.98 -27.59
CA GLY A 12 15.11 39.32 -26.43
C GLY A 12 14.83 37.81 -26.34
N VAL A 13 14.21 37.22 -27.36
CA VAL A 13 14.08 35.76 -27.53
C VAL A 13 15.10 35.29 -28.56
N TYR A 14 15.70 34.13 -28.30
CA TYR A 14 16.76 33.54 -29.11
C TYR A 14 16.55 32.03 -29.20
N TYR A 15 17.19 31.38 -30.17
CA TYR A 15 17.34 29.95 -30.20
C TYR A 15 18.78 29.55 -30.50
N ARG A 16 19.14 28.33 -30.13
CA ARG A 16 20.37 27.66 -30.58
C ARG A 16 20.01 26.33 -31.20
N GLU A 17 20.77 25.94 -32.21
CA GLU A 17 20.61 24.64 -32.85
C GLU A 17 21.34 23.57 -32.02
N SER A 18 20.67 22.43 -31.81
CA SER A 18 21.19 21.28 -31.09
C SER A 18 21.85 20.31 -32.06
N THR A 19 22.83 19.56 -31.59
CA THR A 19 23.39 18.40 -32.30
C THR A 19 22.36 17.28 -32.49
N ARG A 20 21.31 17.26 -31.66
CA ARG A 20 20.16 16.35 -31.79
C ARG A 20 19.23 16.84 -32.90
N LYS A 21 18.75 15.92 -33.76
CA LYS A 21 17.79 16.23 -34.83
C LYS A 21 16.35 16.10 -34.33
N HIS A 22 15.48 16.98 -34.81
CA HIS A 22 14.02 16.86 -34.71
C HIS A 22 13.46 16.86 -36.14
N GLY A 23 13.08 15.67 -36.63
CA GLY A 23 12.83 15.44 -38.05
C GLY A 23 14.12 15.53 -38.87
N SER A 24 14.08 16.24 -40.01
CA SER A 24 15.23 16.43 -40.91
C SER A 24 16.17 17.57 -40.52
N LYS A 25 15.81 18.38 -39.52
CA LYS A 25 16.56 19.58 -39.12
C LYS A 25 17.15 19.44 -37.70
N PRO A 26 18.22 20.19 -37.39
CA PRO A 26 18.69 20.36 -36.02
C PRO A 26 17.56 20.86 -35.12
N ASP A 27 17.39 20.22 -33.96
CA ASP A 27 16.41 20.63 -32.96
C ASP A 27 16.77 22.02 -32.41
N ARG A 28 15.77 22.85 -32.13
CA ARG A 28 15.97 24.22 -31.65
C ARG A 28 15.73 24.28 -30.16
N ILE A 29 16.68 24.86 -29.43
CA ILE A 29 16.55 25.13 -28.00
C ILE A 29 16.25 26.62 -27.84
N TYR A 30 15.03 26.94 -27.41
CA TYR A 30 14.61 28.33 -27.21
C TYR A 30 15.09 28.85 -25.85
N CYS A 31 15.52 30.10 -25.84
CA CYS A 31 15.96 30.82 -24.67
C CYS A 31 15.59 32.30 -24.77
N PHE A 32 15.58 33.00 -23.65
CA PHE A 32 15.35 34.45 -23.64
C PHE A 32 16.32 35.14 -22.69
N THR A 33 16.42 36.47 -22.86
CA THR A 33 17.20 37.34 -21.99
C THR A 33 16.34 38.42 -21.35
N PHE A 34 16.71 38.78 -20.12
CA PHE A 34 16.08 39.82 -19.32
C PHE A 34 17.14 40.47 -18.43
N ARG A 35 16.86 41.65 -17.87
CA ARG A 35 17.72 42.26 -16.83
C ARG A 35 17.16 41.90 -15.46
N ASP A 36 18.00 41.51 -14.52
CA ASP A 36 17.60 41.26 -13.13
C ASP A 36 17.41 42.57 -12.34
N THR A 37 16.99 42.47 -11.08
CA THR A 37 16.75 43.62 -10.19
C THR A 37 18.01 44.45 -9.93
N LEU A 38 19.21 43.90 -10.19
CA LEU A 38 20.51 44.58 -10.11
C LEU A 38 20.97 45.13 -11.47
N GLY A 39 20.11 45.10 -12.49
CA GLY A 39 20.38 45.57 -13.84
C GLY A 39 21.27 44.64 -14.68
N ARG A 40 21.62 43.44 -14.18
CA ARG A 40 22.51 42.50 -14.89
C ARG A 40 21.72 41.69 -15.90
N GLN A 41 22.28 41.52 -17.10
CA GLN A 41 21.66 40.69 -18.12
C GLN A 41 21.75 39.21 -17.77
N ARG A 42 20.60 38.53 -17.76
CA ARG A 42 20.46 37.09 -17.48
C ARG A 42 19.87 36.37 -18.68
N TRP A 43 20.11 35.06 -18.73
CA TRP A 43 19.66 34.17 -19.79
C TRP A 43 18.92 32.98 -19.19
N THR A 44 17.76 32.67 -19.73
CA THR A 44 16.94 31.53 -19.30
C THR A 44 16.66 30.63 -20.50
N THR A 45 16.97 29.34 -20.36
CA THR A 45 16.58 28.32 -21.34
C THR A 45 15.15 27.87 -21.05
N VAL A 46 14.30 27.85 -22.08
CA VAL A 46 12.88 27.49 -21.96
C VAL A 46 12.68 26.00 -22.22
N GLY A 47 13.31 25.48 -23.28
CA GLY A 47 13.19 24.07 -23.64
C GLY A 47 13.36 23.85 -25.15
N ARG A 48 13.08 22.64 -25.60
CA ARG A 48 13.29 22.22 -27.00
C ARG A 48 12.03 22.33 -27.85
N ALA A 49 12.21 22.62 -29.13
CA ALA A 49 11.12 22.55 -30.10
C ALA A 49 10.48 21.16 -30.14
N SER A 50 11.28 20.10 -30.00
CA SER A 50 10.79 18.72 -29.93
C SER A 50 9.88 18.41 -28.73
N GLU A 51 9.90 19.25 -27.69
CA GLU A 51 9.05 19.14 -26.49
C GLU A 51 7.79 20.02 -26.61
N GLY A 52 7.50 20.57 -27.80
CA GLY A 52 6.36 21.45 -28.05
C GLY A 52 6.62 22.92 -27.73
N ILE A 53 7.87 23.31 -27.42
CA ILE A 53 8.22 24.70 -27.09
C ILE A 53 8.31 25.53 -28.36
N THR A 54 7.69 26.71 -28.37
CA THR A 54 7.66 27.65 -29.49
C THR A 54 8.33 28.98 -29.15
N GLU A 55 8.68 29.77 -30.17
CA GLU A 55 9.16 31.15 -29.97
C GLU A 55 8.15 32.01 -29.21
N ALA A 56 6.86 31.85 -29.50
CA ALA A 56 5.78 32.57 -28.83
C ALA A 56 5.71 32.20 -27.34
N PHE A 57 5.82 30.91 -27.01
CA PHE A 57 5.85 30.44 -25.63
C PHE A 57 7.09 30.97 -24.87
N ALA A 58 8.26 30.99 -25.53
CA ALA A 58 9.46 31.57 -24.95
C ALA A 58 9.32 33.08 -24.70
N ASN A 59 8.64 33.81 -25.59
CA ASN A 59 8.32 35.22 -25.39
C ASN A 59 7.34 35.44 -24.23
N GLN A 60 6.30 34.60 -24.12
CA GLN A 60 5.35 34.66 -23.01
C GLN A 60 6.07 34.50 -21.66
N LYS A 61 6.96 33.50 -21.55
CA LYS A 61 7.80 33.31 -20.36
C LYS A 61 8.73 34.48 -20.08
N ARG A 62 9.25 35.14 -21.12
CA ARG A 62 10.05 36.37 -20.99
C ARG A 62 9.23 37.51 -20.42
N ILE A 63 8.01 37.74 -20.93
CA ILE A 63 7.11 38.80 -20.46
C ILE A 63 6.75 38.58 -18.99
N GLU A 64 6.37 37.35 -18.62
CA GLU A 64 6.12 36.96 -17.21
C GLU A 64 7.32 37.28 -16.32
N THR A 65 8.53 36.95 -16.77
CA THR A 65 9.78 37.20 -16.02
C THR A 65 10.08 38.69 -15.87
N ILE A 66 9.85 39.50 -16.92
CA ILE A 66 10.08 40.94 -16.88
C ILE A 66 9.08 41.62 -15.93
N ASN A 67 7.80 41.23 -16.00
CA ASN A 67 6.78 41.77 -15.10
C ASN A 67 7.15 41.49 -13.63
N MET A 68 7.62 40.28 -13.32
CA MET A 68 8.09 39.95 -11.97
C MET A 68 9.26 40.84 -11.52
N VAL A 69 10.28 41.02 -12.37
CA VAL A 69 11.42 41.88 -12.03
C VAL A 69 11.01 43.33 -11.85
N ASN A 70 10.07 43.84 -12.66
CA ASN A 70 9.53 45.19 -12.52
C ASN A 70 8.79 45.40 -11.18
N HIS A 71 8.24 44.33 -10.61
CA HIS A 71 7.65 44.33 -9.27
C HIS A 71 8.67 44.06 -8.14
N GLY A 72 9.97 44.08 -8.44
CA GLY A 72 11.03 43.87 -7.45
C GLY A 72 11.28 42.41 -7.07
N GLU A 73 10.63 41.45 -7.73
CA GLU A 73 10.83 40.02 -7.47
C GLU A 73 12.01 39.46 -8.27
N ASN A 74 12.88 38.69 -7.59
CA ASN A 74 13.98 37.99 -8.25
C ASN A 74 13.53 36.59 -8.73
N PRO A 75 13.51 36.30 -10.06
CA PRO A 75 13.07 35.01 -10.59
C PRO A 75 13.89 33.81 -10.07
N ALA A 76 15.17 34.02 -9.74
CA ALA A 76 16.03 32.98 -9.16
C ALA A 76 15.68 32.68 -7.68
N GLU A 77 15.18 33.67 -6.94
CA GLU A 77 14.69 33.49 -5.57
C GLU A 77 13.28 32.93 -5.53
N ARG A 78 12.40 33.26 -6.49
CA ARG A 78 11.09 32.62 -6.62
C ARG A 78 11.23 31.13 -6.90
N ARG A 79 12.17 30.70 -7.74
CA ARG A 79 12.50 29.27 -7.94
C ARG A 79 12.97 28.56 -6.66
N LYS A 80 13.55 29.28 -5.70
CA LYS A 80 13.89 28.77 -4.36
C LYS A 80 12.70 28.80 -3.38
N LYS A 81 11.60 29.47 -3.72
CA LYS A 81 10.39 29.62 -2.88
C LYS A 81 9.22 28.71 -3.30
N VAL A 82 9.26 28.09 -4.47
CA VAL A 82 8.19 27.16 -4.89
C VAL A 82 8.49 25.81 -4.27
N ALA A 83 7.65 25.40 -3.31
CA ALA A 83 7.77 24.11 -2.66
C ALA A 83 7.73 22.98 -3.71
N THR A 84 8.74 22.12 -3.69
CA THR A 84 8.78 20.91 -4.52
C THR A 84 8.13 19.74 -3.79
N LEU A 85 7.83 18.67 -4.53
CA LEU A 85 7.28 17.46 -3.93
C LEU A 85 8.21 16.85 -2.87
N ALA A 86 9.53 16.98 -3.05
CA ALA A 86 10.52 16.59 -2.06
C ALA A 86 10.46 17.46 -0.80
N ASP A 87 10.37 18.80 -0.94
CA ASP A 87 10.32 19.70 0.22
C ASP A 87 9.11 19.40 1.11
N VAL A 88 7.93 19.26 0.49
CA VAL A 88 6.71 18.95 1.27
C VAL A 88 6.68 17.52 1.78
N PHE A 89 7.38 16.59 1.12
CA PHE A 89 7.56 15.22 1.60
C PHE A 89 8.36 15.22 2.88
N GLU A 90 9.50 15.90 2.92
CA GLU A 90 10.32 15.98 4.14
C GLU A 90 9.53 16.61 5.30
N ALA A 91 8.82 17.72 5.06
CA ALA A 91 7.97 18.33 6.08
C ALA A 91 6.85 17.39 6.58
N CYS A 92 6.29 16.56 5.69
CA CYS A 92 5.30 15.54 6.05
C CYS A 92 5.91 14.42 6.89
N MET A 93 7.13 13.98 6.56
CA MET A 93 7.84 12.93 7.31
C MET A 93 8.27 13.42 8.69
N GLU A 94 8.81 14.63 8.80
CA GLU A 94 9.14 15.27 10.09
C GLU A 94 7.92 15.35 11.00
N HIS A 95 6.76 15.74 10.44
CA HIS A 95 5.50 15.77 11.18
C HIS A 95 5.07 14.38 11.66
N ASP A 96 5.13 13.35 10.80
CA ASP A 96 4.79 11.98 11.20
C ASP A 96 5.76 11.43 12.26
N GLU A 97 7.07 11.66 12.12
CA GLU A 97 8.10 11.26 13.08
C GLU A 97 7.90 11.93 14.44
N ALA A 98 7.60 13.24 14.46
CA ALA A 98 7.29 13.99 15.68
C ALA A 98 6.04 13.44 16.41
N ASN A 99 5.12 12.80 15.68
CA ASN A 99 3.95 12.12 16.23
C ASN A 99 4.19 10.61 16.52
N GLY A 100 5.46 10.18 16.55
CA GLY A 100 5.85 8.82 16.93
C GLY A 100 5.60 7.77 15.85
N ARG A 101 5.43 8.18 14.59
CA ARG A 101 5.23 7.25 13.47
C ARG A 101 6.58 6.85 12.87
N ASP A 102 6.74 5.56 12.56
CA ASP A 102 7.85 5.10 11.74
C ASP A 102 7.58 5.46 10.26
N VAL A 103 8.51 6.22 9.67
CA VAL A 103 8.45 6.67 8.27
C VAL A 103 9.50 6.02 7.38
N SER A 104 10.28 5.07 7.89
CA SER A 104 11.38 4.41 7.15
C SER A 104 10.91 3.85 5.80
N TYR A 105 9.73 3.25 5.77
CA TYR A 105 9.14 2.69 4.56
C TYR A 105 8.60 3.76 3.59
N ASP A 106 8.06 4.86 4.11
CA ASP A 106 7.65 6.00 3.30
C ASP A 106 8.87 6.66 2.65
N ARG A 107 9.95 6.88 3.41
CA ARG A 107 11.24 7.39 2.91
C ARG A 107 11.85 6.47 1.86
N SER A 108 11.88 5.16 2.10
CA SER A 108 12.40 4.19 1.12
C SER A 108 11.60 4.24 -0.19
N ARG A 109 10.27 4.23 -0.11
CA ARG A 109 9.39 4.33 -1.28
C ARG A 109 9.55 5.66 -2.01
N PHE A 110 9.66 6.77 -1.29
CA PHE A 110 9.87 8.07 -1.90
C PHE A 110 11.18 8.10 -2.67
N ASN A 111 12.28 7.70 -2.03
CA ASN A 111 13.60 7.73 -2.66
C ASN A 111 13.72 6.79 -3.87
N SER A 112 13.05 5.63 -3.87
CA SER A 112 13.14 4.66 -4.96
C SER A 112 12.15 4.93 -6.11
N ALA A 113 10.91 5.32 -5.79
CA ALA A 113 9.83 5.37 -6.78
C ALA A 113 9.40 6.79 -7.19
N ILE A 114 9.63 7.81 -6.35
CA ILE A 114 9.12 9.18 -6.57
C ILE A 114 10.28 10.13 -6.88
N ARG A 115 11.27 10.21 -5.99
CA ARG A 115 12.35 11.20 -6.01
C ARG A 115 13.11 11.28 -7.35
N PRO A 116 13.50 10.16 -8.01
CA PRO A 116 14.38 10.24 -9.18
C PRO A 116 13.82 11.03 -10.36
N GLU A 117 12.49 11.07 -10.51
CA GLU A 117 11.84 11.74 -11.64
C GLU A 117 10.87 12.85 -11.21
N TYR A 118 10.26 12.72 -10.03
CA TYR A 118 9.16 13.58 -9.58
C TYR A 118 9.47 14.35 -8.28
N GLY A 119 10.62 14.10 -7.64
CA GLY A 119 10.96 14.76 -6.37
C GLY A 119 11.06 16.28 -6.51
N ASP A 120 11.76 16.75 -7.55
CA ASP A 120 12.02 18.17 -7.76
C ASP A 120 10.89 18.90 -8.52
N PHE A 121 9.76 18.23 -8.77
CA PHE A 121 8.61 18.90 -9.36
C PHE A 121 8.05 19.94 -8.40
N ALA A 122 7.91 21.18 -8.89
CA ALA A 122 7.13 22.21 -8.20
C ALA A 122 5.69 21.73 -8.01
N LEU A 123 5.11 21.95 -6.82
CA LEU A 123 3.74 21.52 -6.53
C LEU A 123 2.71 22.12 -7.49
N ASP A 124 2.92 23.37 -7.92
CA ASP A 124 2.05 24.05 -8.89
C ASP A 124 2.08 23.40 -10.28
N ASP A 125 3.19 22.73 -10.64
CA ASP A 125 3.35 22.03 -11.92
C ASP A 125 2.88 20.57 -11.83
N PHE A 126 2.66 20.03 -10.62
CA PHE A 126 2.10 18.71 -10.43
C PHE A 126 0.60 18.75 -10.68
N THR A 127 0.20 18.74 -11.96
CA THR A 127 -1.20 18.80 -12.44
C THR A 127 -1.82 17.40 -12.59
N PRO A 128 -3.14 17.27 -12.83
CA PRO A 128 -3.78 15.97 -13.10
C PRO A 128 -3.13 15.20 -14.26
N ALA A 129 -2.74 15.90 -15.33
CA ALA A 129 -2.03 15.30 -16.47
C ALA A 129 -0.65 14.74 -16.07
N ILE A 130 0.06 15.45 -15.18
CA ILE A 130 1.34 14.96 -14.62
C ILE A 130 1.12 13.77 -13.70
N ALA A 131 0.06 13.76 -12.89
CA ALA A 131 -0.29 12.61 -12.06
C ALA A 131 -0.68 11.37 -12.89
N ASP A 132 -1.39 11.54 -14.00
CA ASP A 132 -1.68 10.46 -14.94
C ASP A 132 -0.44 9.94 -15.66
N LYS A 133 0.47 10.84 -16.06
CA LYS A 133 1.79 10.46 -16.58
C LYS A 133 2.58 9.67 -15.54
N PHE A 134 2.64 10.16 -14.30
CA PHE A 134 3.33 9.48 -13.21
C PHE A 134 2.79 8.08 -12.96
N LYS A 135 1.46 7.92 -12.93
CA LYS A 135 0.78 6.63 -12.86
C LYS A 135 1.22 5.71 -14.01
N ALA A 136 1.23 6.21 -15.25
CA ALA A 136 1.64 5.44 -16.43
C ALA A 136 3.12 5.01 -16.37
N ASP A 137 4.01 5.89 -15.89
CA ASP A 137 5.43 5.61 -15.75
C ASP A 137 5.69 4.55 -14.67
N LEU A 138 4.96 4.59 -13.55
CA LEU A 138 5.01 3.52 -12.54
C LEU A 138 4.57 2.17 -13.11
N MET A 139 3.49 2.13 -13.91
CA MET A 139 3.04 0.90 -14.57
C MET A 139 4.06 0.39 -15.60
N ARG A 140 4.68 1.28 -16.38
CA ARG A 140 5.71 0.91 -17.37
C ARG A 140 6.95 0.31 -16.73
N LYS A 141 7.27 0.69 -15.49
CA LYS A 141 8.34 0.09 -14.68
C LYS A 141 8.00 -1.32 -14.15
N GLY A 142 6.84 -1.88 -14.51
CA GLY A 142 6.42 -3.22 -14.08
C GLY A 142 5.88 -3.30 -12.65
N ASN A 143 5.53 -2.16 -12.04
CA ASN A 143 4.94 -2.17 -10.70
C ASN A 143 3.54 -2.79 -10.73
N THR A 144 3.21 -3.57 -9.70
CA THR A 144 1.85 -4.10 -9.54
C THR A 144 0.85 -2.96 -9.27
N PRO A 145 -0.44 -3.12 -9.64
CA PRO A 145 -1.46 -2.10 -9.37
C PRO A 145 -1.52 -1.67 -7.89
N ALA A 146 -1.31 -2.60 -6.96
CA ALA A 146 -1.22 -2.31 -5.53
C ALA A 146 -0.04 -1.38 -5.20
N THR A 147 1.13 -1.63 -5.79
CA THR A 147 2.32 -0.80 -5.59
C THR A 147 2.09 0.61 -6.15
N VAL A 148 1.48 0.72 -7.34
CA VAL A 148 1.13 2.00 -7.96
C VAL A 148 0.20 2.81 -7.05
N VAL A 149 -0.84 2.18 -6.50
CA VAL A 149 -1.76 2.84 -5.56
C VAL A 149 -1.07 3.29 -4.29
N GLN A 150 -0.15 2.49 -3.74
CA GLN A 150 0.61 2.88 -2.55
C GLN A 150 1.53 4.08 -2.81
N VAL A 151 2.24 4.09 -3.95
CA VAL A 151 3.12 5.21 -4.34
C VAL A 151 2.31 6.49 -4.53
N LEU A 152 1.21 6.44 -5.30
CA LEU A 152 0.31 7.59 -5.46
C LEU A 152 -0.35 8.00 -4.14
N GLY A 153 -0.64 7.04 -3.27
CA GLY A 153 -1.16 7.28 -1.91
C GLY A 153 -0.19 8.09 -1.05
N LEU A 154 1.12 7.83 -1.17
CA LEU A 154 2.16 8.59 -0.47
C LEU A 154 2.26 10.04 -0.98
N VAL A 155 2.21 10.23 -2.31
CA VAL A 155 2.16 11.57 -2.91
C VAL A 155 0.91 12.32 -2.44
N ARG A 156 -0.25 11.67 -2.48
CA ARG A 156 -1.51 12.23 -1.98
C ARG A 156 -1.42 12.64 -0.51
N LYS A 157 -0.89 11.77 0.35
CA LYS A 157 -0.70 12.05 1.79
C LYS A 157 0.15 13.31 1.96
N THR A 158 1.25 13.39 1.23
CA THR A 158 2.20 14.49 1.26
C THR A 158 1.58 15.82 0.82
N ILE A 159 0.90 15.85 -0.34
CA ILE A 159 0.23 17.06 -0.83
C ILE A 159 -0.91 17.47 0.11
N ASN A 160 -1.69 16.51 0.63
CA ASN A 160 -2.73 16.81 1.63
C ASN A 160 -2.15 17.39 2.93
N HIS A 161 -0.96 16.95 3.36
CA HIS A 161 -0.27 17.56 4.49
C HIS A 161 0.14 19.00 4.17
N ALA A 162 0.75 19.23 3.00
CA ALA A 162 1.16 20.57 2.56
C ALA A 162 -0.01 21.56 2.50
N THR A 163 -1.16 21.13 1.97
CA THR A 163 -2.36 21.96 1.92
C THR A 163 -2.91 22.26 3.32
N ARG A 164 -2.99 21.26 4.21
CA ARG A 164 -3.53 21.45 5.56
C ARG A 164 -2.63 22.28 6.48
N SER A 165 -1.32 22.18 6.31
CA SER A 165 -0.32 22.92 7.08
C SER A 165 -0.05 24.33 6.53
N GLY A 166 -0.65 24.70 5.40
CA GLY A 166 -0.44 26.00 4.75
C GLY A 166 0.90 26.12 4.01
N LEU A 167 1.70 25.06 3.92
CA LEU A 167 2.95 25.03 3.16
C LEU A 167 2.72 25.20 1.65
N TRP A 168 1.52 24.89 1.18
CA TRP A 168 1.13 25.10 -0.21
C TRP A 168 -0.37 25.38 -0.33
N THR A 169 -0.72 26.40 -1.12
CA THR A 169 -2.10 26.89 -1.30
C THR A 169 -2.65 26.65 -2.70
N GLY A 170 -1.91 25.95 -3.56
CA GLY A 170 -2.33 25.62 -4.93
C GLY A 170 -3.39 24.52 -5.00
N GLN A 171 -3.77 24.17 -6.23
CA GLN A 171 -4.83 23.20 -6.49
C GLN A 171 -4.36 21.75 -6.25
N ASN A 172 -4.82 21.14 -5.17
CA ASN A 172 -4.52 19.75 -4.88
C ASN A 172 -5.12 18.78 -5.91
N VAL A 173 -4.26 18.11 -6.68
CA VAL A 173 -4.63 17.14 -7.74
C VAL A 173 -5.46 15.97 -7.24
N PHE A 174 -5.34 15.62 -5.96
CA PHE A 174 -6.07 14.50 -5.39
C PHE A 174 -7.41 14.92 -4.77
N SER A 175 -7.77 16.20 -4.82
CA SER A 175 -9.10 16.68 -4.44
C SER A 175 -10.18 16.18 -5.40
N LYS A 176 -11.42 16.07 -4.92
CA LYS A 176 -12.56 15.58 -5.72
C LYS A 176 -12.79 16.41 -6.99
N SER A 177 -12.48 17.71 -6.96
CA SER A 177 -12.70 18.65 -8.05
C SER A 177 -11.56 18.73 -9.07
N ALA A 178 -10.42 18.08 -8.82
CA ALA A 178 -9.23 18.19 -9.68
C ALA A 178 -9.20 17.19 -10.85
N GLY A 179 -10.15 16.25 -10.94
CA GLY A 179 -10.29 15.37 -12.11
C GLY A 179 -9.33 14.19 -12.19
N PHE A 180 -8.38 14.01 -11.26
CA PHE A 180 -7.55 12.80 -11.19
C PHE A 180 -8.25 11.68 -10.40
N THR A 181 -8.26 10.47 -10.97
CA THR A 181 -8.83 9.29 -10.34
C THR A 181 -7.75 8.29 -9.94
N MET A 182 -7.74 7.91 -8.66
CA MET A 182 -6.84 6.86 -8.17
C MET A 182 -7.16 5.52 -8.83
N PRO A 183 -6.15 4.70 -9.15
CA PRO A 183 -6.38 3.33 -9.56
C PRO A 183 -7.15 2.57 -8.47
N LYS A 184 -8.05 1.68 -8.89
CA LYS A 184 -8.71 0.73 -7.99
C LYS A 184 -8.01 -0.62 -8.14
N VAL A 185 -7.63 -1.21 -7.02
CA VAL A 185 -7.05 -2.56 -6.99
C VAL A 185 -8.16 -3.52 -6.63
N GLN A 186 -8.42 -4.51 -7.48
CA GLN A 186 -9.29 -5.62 -7.14
C GLN A 186 -8.45 -6.68 -6.46
N ASN A 187 -8.50 -6.74 -5.13
CA ASN A 187 -7.92 -7.85 -4.36
C ASN A 187 -8.99 -8.94 -4.15
N LYS A 188 -9.62 -9.40 -5.24
CA LYS A 188 -10.61 -10.49 -5.18
C LYS A 188 -9.91 -11.81 -5.51
N GLY A 189 -10.21 -12.85 -4.73
CA GLY A 189 -9.68 -14.20 -4.95
C GLY A 189 -8.32 -14.44 -4.30
N GLU A 190 -8.23 -14.37 -2.98
CA GLU A 190 -7.04 -14.85 -2.27
C GLU A 190 -7.09 -16.39 -2.23
N ARG A 191 -6.06 -17.06 -2.77
CA ARG A 191 -5.95 -18.52 -2.71
C ARG A 191 -5.98 -19.02 -1.27
N TRP A 192 -6.63 -20.15 -1.05
CA TRP A 192 -6.50 -20.98 0.15
C TRP A 192 -6.01 -22.38 -0.23
N LEU A 193 -5.51 -23.13 0.76
CA LEU A 193 -5.07 -24.51 0.57
C LEU A 193 -6.23 -25.48 0.81
N THR A 194 -6.24 -26.57 0.05
CA THR A 194 -6.97 -27.78 0.40
C THR A 194 -6.33 -28.45 1.62
N GLU A 195 -7.06 -29.33 2.31
CA GLU A 195 -6.55 -30.09 3.45
C GLU A 195 -5.29 -30.89 3.09
N ASN A 196 -5.27 -31.51 1.90
CA ASN A 196 -4.12 -32.27 1.44
C ASN A 196 -2.90 -31.39 1.12
N GLU A 197 -3.09 -30.25 0.46
CA GLU A 197 -2.00 -29.29 0.22
C GLU A 197 -1.43 -28.75 1.55
N ALA A 198 -2.31 -28.41 2.50
CA ALA A 198 -1.89 -27.92 3.82
C ALA A 198 -1.09 -28.97 4.59
N ARG A 199 -1.55 -30.22 4.60
CA ARG A 199 -0.82 -31.35 5.21
C ARG A 199 0.54 -31.57 4.56
N GLN A 200 0.59 -31.66 3.23
CA GLN A 200 1.86 -31.83 2.49
C GLN A 200 2.83 -30.69 2.76
N LEU A 201 2.34 -29.45 2.85
CA LEU A 201 3.15 -28.29 3.20
C LEU A 201 3.72 -28.40 4.62
N LEU A 202 2.90 -28.77 5.60
CA LEU A 202 3.38 -28.98 6.97
C LEU A 202 4.40 -30.11 7.04
N ASP A 203 4.14 -31.27 6.43
CA ASP A 203 5.08 -32.41 6.36
C ASP A 203 6.43 -31.98 5.75
N ALA A 204 6.42 -31.20 4.66
CA ALA A 204 7.63 -30.70 4.01
C ALA A 204 8.39 -29.68 4.88
N LEU A 205 7.68 -28.85 5.65
CA LEU A 205 8.26 -27.88 6.56
C LEU A 205 8.88 -28.55 7.78
N GLU A 206 8.26 -29.59 8.34
CA GLU A 206 8.75 -30.32 9.51
C GLU A 206 10.15 -30.89 9.24
N ILE A 207 10.35 -31.49 8.06
CA ILE A 207 11.64 -32.02 7.62
C ILE A 207 12.73 -30.92 7.52
N ARG A 208 12.34 -29.68 7.20
CA ARG A 208 13.29 -28.59 6.90
C ARG A 208 13.58 -27.69 8.10
N SER A 209 12.58 -27.45 8.94
CA SER A 209 12.64 -26.55 10.08
C SER A 209 11.42 -26.74 10.99
N GLN A 210 11.63 -27.41 12.14
CA GLN A 210 10.59 -27.59 13.16
C GLN A 210 9.94 -26.25 13.59
N GLN A 211 10.76 -25.22 13.80
CA GLN A 211 10.26 -23.89 14.17
C GLN A 211 9.33 -23.30 13.12
N LEU A 212 9.67 -23.42 11.83
CA LEU A 212 8.84 -22.90 10.76
C LEU A 212 7.56 -23.72 10.58
N HIS A 213 7.65 -25.05 10.73
CA HIS A 213 6.50 -25.94 10.79
C HIS A 213 5.52 -25.52 11.89
N ASP A 214 6.01 -25.34 13.12
CA ASP A 214 5.18 -24.98 14.26
C ASP A 214 4.51 -23.62 14.07
N MET A 215 5.26 -22.63 13.58
CA MET A 215 4.70 -21.31 13.21
C MET A 215 3.63 -21.43 12.12
N ALA A 216 3.86 -22.25 11.09
CA ALA A 216 2.89 -22.46 10.02
C ALA A 216 1.61 -23.16 10.54
N ARG A 217 1.77 -24.19 11.37
CA ARG A 217 0.65 -24.92 11.99
C ARG A 217 -0.19 -24.00 12.88
N LEU A 218 0.44 -23.18 13.73
CA LEU A 218 -0.26 -22.20 14.56
C LEU A 218 -0.99 -21.14 13.71
N SER A 219 -0.38 -20.69 12.61
CA SER A 219 -1.03 -19.75 11.67
C SER A 219 -2.25 -20.37 10.98
N LEU A 220 -2.16 -21.64 10.58
CA LEU A 220 -3.23 -22.40 9.93
C LEU A 220 -4.41 -22.69 10.86
N LEU A 221 -4.15 -22.97 12.15
CA LEU A 221 -5.18 -23.36 13.10
C LEU A 221 -5.85 -22.18 13.80
N TYR A 222 -5.11 -21.11 14.10
CA TYR A 222 -5.59 -19.98 14.91
C TYR A 222 -5.55 -18.64 14.15
N GLY A 223 -5.30 -18.70 12.84
CA GLY A 223 -5.27 -17.53 11.97
C GLY A 223 -4.18 -16.53 12.33
N LEU A 224 -3.11 -16.89 13.04
CA LEU A 224 -2.08 -15.94 13.49
C LEU A 224 -1.34 -15.32 12.31
N ARG A 225 -1.05 -14.02 12.38
CA ARG A 225 -0.16 -13.34 11.41
C ARG A 225 1.29 -13.69 11.71
N ALA A 226 2.15 -13.71 10.70
CA ALA A 226 3.58 -13.95 10.87
C ALA A 226 4.21 -13.02 11.91
N THR A 227 3.89 -11.72 11.86
CA THR A 227 4.40 -10.74 12.83
C THR A 227 3.90 -10.99 14.25
N GLU A 228 2.69 -11.50 14.43
CA GLU A 228 2.16 -11.87 15.76
C GLU A 228 2.97 -13.03 16.35
N LEU A 229 3.35 -14.00 15.51
CA LEU A 229 4.25 -15.10 15.91
C LEU A 229 5.67 -14.60 16.21
N PHE A 230 6.19 -13.64 15.43
CA PHE A 230 7.52 -13.07 15.66
C PHE A 230 7.61 -12.29 16.97
N ASP A 231 6.50 -11.67 17.39
CA ASP A 231 6.41 -10.86 18.60
C ASP A 231 5.99 -11.65 19.85
N LEU A 232 5.51 -12.89 19.70
CA LEU A 232 5.06 -13.72 20.81
C LEU A 232 6.21 -14.03 21.77
N ARG A 233 6.05 -13.67 23.04
CA ARG A 233 7.01 -13.97 24.11
C ARG A 233 6.49 -15.06 25.03
N HIS A 234 7.38 -15.70 25.77
CA HIS A 234 6.99 -16.76 26.70
C HIS A 234 5.91 -16.34 27.71
N GLN A 235 6.04 -15.13 28.25
CA GLN A 235 5.08 -14.54 29.19
C GLN A 235 3.69 -14.21 28.60
N ASP A 236 3.54 -14.26 27.27
CA ASP A 236 2.28 -13.98 26.59
C ASP A 236 1.39 -15.24 26.47
N ILE A 237 1.86 -16.38 26.96
CA ILE A 237 1.17 -17.67 26.89
C ILE A 237 0.46 -17.90 28.24
N ASP A 238 -0.86 -17.81 28.25
CA ASP A 238 -1.69 -18.17 29.40
C ASP A 238 -2.12 -19.63 29.26
N HIS A 239 -1.37 -20.52 29.90
CA HIS A 239 -1.62 -21.96 29.89
C HIS A 239 -2.93 -22.35 30.61
N GLN A 240 -3.37 -21.57 31.60
CA GLN A 240 -4.59 -21.87 32.37
C GLN A 240 -5.84 -21.37 31.65
N GLY A 241 -5.75 -20.19 31.03
CA GLY A 241 -6.84 -19.61 30.26
C GLY A 241 -6.95 -20.10 28.81
N GLU A 242 -5.97 -20.88 28.34
CA GLU A 242 -5.83 -21.29 26.93
C GLU A 242 -5.84 -20.08 25.97
N VAL A 243 -5.05 -19.06 26.31
CA VAL A 243 -4.99 -17.79 25.57
C VAL A 243 -3.56 -17.42 25.20
N LEU A 244 -3.38 -16.92 23.97
CA LEU A 244 -2.18 -16.19 23.56
C LEU A 244 -2.45 -14.69 23.55
N HIS A 245 -1.60 -13.92 24.21
CA HIS A 245 -1.63 -12.45 24.24
C HIS A 245 -0.73 -11.86 23.16
N VAL A 246 -1.22 -11.78 21.92
CA VAL A 246 -0.43 -11.34 20.77
C VAL A 246 -0.43 -9.82 20.60
N LEU A 247 0.66 -9.28 20.04
CA LEU A 247 0.75 -7.86 19.69
C LEU A 247 0.37 -7.65 18.22
N ALA A 248 -0.68 -6.88 17.96
CA ALA A 248 -1.13 -6.52 16.62
C ALA A 248 -1.25 -5.00 16.50
N LYS A 249 -0.49 -4.40 15.56
CA LYS A 249 -0.45 -2.94 15.34
C LYS A 249 -0.25 -2.13 16.64
N GLY A 250 0.60 -2.63 17.54
CA GLY A 250 0.90 -1.98 18.83
C GLY A 250 -0.15 -2.17 19.92
N ARG A 251 -1.22 -2.96 19.67
CA ARG A 251 -2.26 -3.28 20.67
C ARG A 251 -2.21 -4.76 21.02
N ARG A 252 -2.34 -5.08 22.32
CA ARG A 252 -2.48 -6.47 22.77
C ARG A 252 -3.86 -6.98 22.41
N GLN A 253 -3.92 -8.18 21.84
CA GLN A 253 -5.14 -8.89 21.49
C GLN A 253 -5.07 -10.31 22.06
N LYS A 254 -6.23 -10.90 22.36
CA LYS A 254 -6.33 -12.28 22.83
C LYS A 254 -6.60 -13.20 21.65
N VAL A 255 -5.96 -14.35 21.63
CA VAL A 255 -6.25 -15.46 20.70
C VAL A 255 -6.56 -16.67 21.55
N LEU A 256 -7.79 -17.16 21.45
CA LEU A 256 -8.18 -18.41 22.08
C LEU A 256 -7.49 -19.56 21.33
N VAL A 257 -6.88 -20.46 22.07
CA VAL A 257 -6.20 -21.64 21.56
C VAL A 257 -6.67 -22.88 22.32
N ASP A 258 -6.23 -24.06 21.89
CA ASP A 258 -6.47 -25.31 22.61
C ASP A 258 -5.17 -25.85 23.20
N THR A 259 -5.27 -26.97 23.93
CA THR A 259 -4.13 -27.68 24.52
C THR A 259 -3.08 -28.09 23.50
N GLY A 260 -3.47 -28.42 22.25
CA GLY A 260 -2.54 -28.78 21.18
C GLY A 260 -1.65 -27.62 20.75
N ALA A 261 -2.14 -26.38 20.81
CA ALA A 261 -1.27 -25.20 20.63
C ALA A 261 -0.27 -25.06 21.77
N LEU A 262 -0.73 -25.25 23.01
CA LEU A 262 0.10 -25.12 24.21
C LEU A 262 1.20 -26.20 24.25
N GLU A 263 0.90 -27.41 23.78
CA GLU A 263 1.87 -28.49 23.63
C GLU A 263 2.96 -28.17 22.61
N ILE A 264 2.62 -27.51 21.49
CA ILE A 264 3.62 -27.03 20.54
C ILE A 264 4.54 -26.00 21.21
N LEU A 265 3.93 -25.05 21.91
CA LEU A 265 4.62 -23.90 22.50
C LEU A 265 5.48 -24.30 23.71
N SER A 266 5.09 -25.33 24.47
CA SER A 266 5.83 -25.82 25.64
C SER A 266 7.19 -26.44 25.28
N ARG A 267 7.38 -26.87 24.02
CA ARG A 267 8.68 -27.35 23.51
C ARG A 267 9.74 -26.25 23.43
N TYR A 268 9.33 -24.98 23.51
CA TYR A 268 10.23 -23.84 23.48
C TYR A 268 10.52 -23.39 24.93
N ASP A 269 11.58 -23.95 25.51
CA ASP A 269 12.08 -23.53 26.82
C ASP A 269 12.68 -22.10 26.73
N ARG A 270 11.94 -21.12 27.24
CA ARG A 270 12.21 -19.69 27.11
C ARG A 270 12.01 -18.99 28.43
N LYS A 271 12.83 -17.98 28.69
CA LYS A 271 12.65 -17.12 29.87
C LYS A 271 11.56 -16.08 29.62
N PRO A 272 10.92 -15.53 30.68
CA PRO A 272 10.06 -14.37 30.54
C PRO A 272 10.75 -13.24 29.77
N GLY A 273 10.02 -12.60 28.87
CA GLY A 273 10.54 -11.55 27.98
C GLY A 273 11.24 -12.05 26.71
N GLU A 274 11.65 -13.32 26.62
CA GLU A 274 12.21 -13.90 25.41
C GLU A 274 11.13 -14.24 24.39
N TYR A 275 11.45 -14.03 23.11
CA TYR A 275 10.59 -14.48 22.01
C TYR A 275 10.53 -16.01 22.00
N VAL A 276 9.32 -16.56 21.79
CA VAL A 276 9.09 -18.00 21.62
C VAL A 276 9.89 -18.50 20.43
N PHE A 277 9.61 -17.88 19.27
CA PHE A 277 10.30 -18.13 18.02
C PHE A 277 11.43 -17.11 17.84
N GLN A 278 12.66 -17.61 17.66
CA GLN A 278 13.86 -16.79 17.62
C GLN A 278 14.59 -16.88 16.29
N ALA A 279 15.25 -15.79 15.91
CA ALA A 279 16.23 -15.81 14.83
C ALA A 279 17.43 -16.70 15.20
N ARG A 280 18.24 -17.09 14.21
CA ARG A 280 19.38 -18.03 14.39
C ARG A 280 20.36 -17.61 15.49
N ARG A 281 20.52 -16.31 15.74
CA ARG A 281 21.42 -15.75 16.78
C ARG A 281 20.67 -15.29 18.04
N GLY A 282 19.44 -15.77 18.23
CA GLY A 282 18.52 -15.24 19.25
C GLY A 282 17.81 -13.97 18.79
N GLY A 283 16.85 -13.52 19.60
CA GLY A 283 16.09 -12.31 19.35
C GLY A 283 14.96 -12.45 18.32
N ARG A 284 14.31 -11.33 18.00
CA ARG A 284 13.09 -11.27 17.19
C ARG A 284 13.34 -11.70 15.74
N LEU A 285 12.43 -12.51 15.19
CA LEU A 285 12.34 -12.74 13.76
C LEU A 285 11.96 -11.43 13.04
N LYS A 286 12.59 -11.16 11.89
CA LYS A 286 12.29 -9.97 11.06
C LYS A 286 11.37 -10.31 9.90
N GLU A 287 11.49 -11.52 9.37
CA GLU A 287 10.78 -12.01 8.22
C GLU A 287 10.58 -13.53 8.30
N VAL A 288 9.67 -14.05 7.48
CA VAL A 288 9.49 -15.50 7.33
C VAL A 288 10.70 -16.04 6.57
N SER A 289 11.28 -17.15 7.05
CA SER A 289 12.40 -17.79 6.37
C SER A 289 12.04 -18.20 4.93
N ASP A 290 12.97 -17.99 3.99
CA ASP A 290 12.88 -18.49 2.59
C ASP A 290 12.68 -20.01 2.49
N THR A 291 12.93 -20.74 3.58
CA THR A 291 12.57 -22.16 3.70
C THR A 291 11.09 -22.41 3.43
N PHE A 292 10.20 -21.46 3.75
CA PHE A 292 8.79 -21.56 3.42
C PHE A 292 8.58 -21.59 1.90
N GLY A 293 9.17 -20.62 1.19
CA GLY A 293 9.12 -20.56 -0.28
C GLY A 293 9.69 -21.83 -0.91
N ARG A 294 10.84 -22.29 -0.43
CA ARG A 294 11.45 -23.54 -0.92
C ARG A 294 10.59 -24.78 -0.69
N ALA A 295 9.83 -24.85 0.41
CA ALA A 295 8.88 -25.95 0.65
C ALA A 295 7.71 -25.89 -0.34
N VAL A 296 7.13 -24.70 -0.53
CA VAL A 296 6.08 -24.44 -1.51
C VAL A 296 6.52 -24.81 -2.94
N ASP A 297 7.72 -24.39 -3.33
CA ASP A 297 8.30 -24.69 -4.64
C ASP A 297 8.56 -26.20 -4.81
N SER A 298 9.06 -26.89 -3.76
CA SER A 298 9.30 -28.34 -3.84
C SER A 298 8.03 -29.20 -3.96
N LEU A 299 6.88 -28.62 -3.61
CA LEU A 299 5.56 -29.26 -3.75
C LEU A 299 4.85 -28.84 -5.04
N GLY A 300 5.47 -27.98 -5.85
CA GLY A 300 4.88 -27.46 -7.08
C GLY A 300 3.62 -26.61 -6.85
N LEU A 301 3.40 -26.12 -5.62
CA LEU A 301 2.15 -25.43 -5.28
C LEU A 301 1.98 -24.12 -6.05
N ASN A 302 3.06 -23.53 -6.56
CA ASN A 302 3.04 -22.32 -7.37
C ASN A 302 3.37 -22.55 -8.85
N ASP A 303 3.48 -23.81 -9.30
CA ASP A 303 3.86 -24.13 -10.67
C ASP A 303 2.78 -23.65 -11.66
N GLY A 304 3.21 -22.91 -12.69
CA GLY A 304 2.31 -22.33 -13.69
C GLY A 304 1.42 -21.19 -13.17
N ILE A 305 1.60 -20.73 -11.92
CA ILE A 305 0.82 -19.63 -11.35
C ILE A 305 1.50 -18.29 -11.63
N GLU A 306 0.94 -17.52 -12.56
CA GLU A 306 1.39 -16.16 -12.85
C GLU A 306 0.76 -15.13 -11.91
N GLU A 307 -0.52 -15.29 -11.60
CA GLU A 307 -1.27 -14.34 -10.79
C GLU A 307 -0.80 -14.38 -9.33
N ARG A 308 -0.27 -13.25 -8.84
CA ARG A 308 0.32 -13.16 -7.49
C ARG A 308 -0.68 -13.47 -6.37
N THR A 309 -1.95 -13.13 -6.52
CA THR A 309 -3.04 -13.41 -5.56
C THR A 309 -3.32 -14.91 -5.43
N GLN A 310 -2.95 -15.70 -6.44
CA GLN A 310 -3.06 -17.16 -6.47
C GLN A 310 -1.77 -17.86 -6.01
N LYS A 311 -0.72 -17.12 -5.65
CA LYS A 311 0.51 -17.74 -5.13
C LYS A 311 0.39 -18.05 -3.65
N VAL A 312 0.87 -19.22 -3.27
CA VAL A 312 1.05 -19.64 -1.87
C VAL A 312 2.26 -18.92 -1.29
N TRP A 313 2.03 -18.25 -0.17
CA TRP A 313 3.02 -17.63 0.70
C TRP A 313 2.55 -17.78 2.15
N PHE A 314 3.34 -17.38 3.14
CA PHE A 314 3.01 -17.66 4.55
C PHE A 314 1.62 -17.13 4.96
N HIS A 315 1.18 -15.98 4.43
CA HIS A 315 -0.13 -15.43 4.77
C HIS A 315 -1.31 -16.25 4.18
N THR A 316 -1.06 -17.12 3.20
CA THR A 316 -2.06 -18.08 2.68
C THR A 316 -2.59 -18.99 3.80
N LEU A 317 -1.79 -19.29 4.83
CA LEU A 317 -2.23 -20.12 5.96
C LEU A 317 -3.38 -19.46 6.72
N ARG A 318 -3.30 -18.14 6.94
CA ARG A 318 -4.39 -17.37 7.56
C ARG A 318 -5.61 -17.25 6.63
N HIS A 319 -5.40 -17.11 5.32
CA HIS A 319 -6.52 -17.17 4.36
C HIS A 319 -7.20 -18.54 4.41
N THR A 320 -6.42 -19.61 4.51
CA THR A 320 -6.90 -20.98 4.61
C THR A 320 -7.72 -21.19 5.87
N TRP A 321 -7.20 -20.77 7.02
CA TRP A 321 -7.95 -20.76 8.29
C TRP A 321 -9.33 -20.08 8.15
N ALA A 322 -9.36 -18.87 7.59
CA ALA A 322 -10.60 -18.11 7.44
C ALA A 322 -11.57 -18.77 6.43
N SER A 323 -11.04 -19.28 5.32
CA SER A 323 -11.82 -19.98 4.30
C SER A 323 -12.43 -21.26 4.86
N TRP A 324 -11.67 -22.08 5.60
CA TRP A 324 -12.18 -23.32 6.18
C TRP A 324 -13.26 -23.06 7.23
N LEU A 325 -13.07 -22.06 8.10
CA LEU A 325 -14.11 -21.66 9.04
C LEU A 325 -15.37 -21.19 8.31
N ALA A 326 -15.25 -20.36 7.27
CA ALA A 326 -16.40 -19.94 6.47
C ALA A 326 -17.10 -21.14 5.79
N GLN A 327 -16.33 -22.06 5.19
CA GLN A 327 -16.84 -23.25 4.51
C GLN A 327 -17.53 -24.23 5.46
N SER A 328 -17.12 -24.28 6.72
CA SER A 328 -17.73 -25.17 7.73
C SER A 328 -19.21 -24.87 7.97
N GLY A 329 -19.69 -23.68 7.61
CA GLY A 329 -21.04 -23.20 7.92
C GLY A 329 -21.32 -23.04 9.43
N SER A 330 -20.34 -23.34 10.28
CA SER A 330 -20.47 -23.39 11.75
C SER A 330 -20.15 -22.06 12.43
N VAL A 331 -19.62 -21.08 11.69
CA VAL A 331 -19.38 -19.73 12.17
C VAL A 331 -20.11 -18.71 11.30
N SER A 332 -20.71 -17.72 11.95
CA SER A 332 -21.21 -16.53 11.30
C SER A 332 -20.06 -15.62 10.83
N LEU A 333 -20.35 -14.69 9.93
CA LEU A 333 -19.38 -13.65 9.54
C LEU A 333 -18.95 -12.78 10.73
N HIS A 334 -19.83 -12.59 11.72
CA HIS A 334 -19.49 -11.82 12.90
C HIS A 334 -18.49 -12.58 13.79
N GLU A 335 -18.76 -13.85 14.09
CA GLU A 335 -17.81 -14.69 14.85
C GLU A 335 -16.47 -14.82 14.11
N LEU A 336 -16.50 -14.99 12.79
CA LEU A 336 -15.29 -15.00 11.97
C LEU A 336 -14.53 -13.65 12.03
N MET A 337 -15.24 -12.53 12.14
CA MET A 337 -14.64 -11.20 12.36
C MET A 337 -13.89 -11.12 13.69
N GLU A 338 -14.53 -11.60 14.76
CA GLU A 338 -14.00 -11.58 16.12
C GLU A 338 -12.79 -12.50 16.25
N LEU A 339 -12.92 -13.75 15.80
CA LEU A 339 -11.81 -14.72 15.76
C LEU A 339 -10.65 -14.20 14.90
N GLY A 340 -10.98 -13.57 13.76
CA GLY A 340 -10.01 -12.96 12.86
C GLY A 340 -9.38 -11.70 13.44
N ARG A 341 -9.97 -11.08 14.46
CA ARG A 341 -9.49 -9.82 15.05
C ARG A 341 -9.29 -8.75 13.97
N TRP A 342 -10.28 -8.64 13.08
CA TRP A 342 -10.29 -7.70 11.96
C TRP A 342 -10.99 -6.40 12.37
N GLU A 343 -10.37 -5.26 12.04
CA GLU A 343 -10.94 -3.94 12.35
C GLU A 343 -12.07 -3.52 11.40
N ASN A 344 -12.15 -4.12 10.21
CA ASN A 344 -13.10 -3.73 9.16
C ASN A 344 -13.82 -4.98 8.63
N TYR A 345 -15.15 -4.91 8.56
CA TYR A 345 -16.01 -5.96 8.05
C TYR A 345 -15.74 -6.31 6.57
N GLU A 346 -15.23 -5.36 5.78
CA GLU A 346 -14.80 -5.60 4.39
C GLU A 346 -13.74 -6.71 4.26
N MET A 347 -12.91 -6.93 5.29
CA MET A 347 -11.95 -8.03 5.30
C MET A 347 -12.64 -9.39 5.42
N VAL A 348 -13.78 -9.45 6.11
CA VAL A 348 -14.58 -10.67 6.30
C VAL A 348 -15.41 -10.97 5.07
N LEU A 349 -15.95 -9.93 4.41
CA LEU A 349 -16.75 -10.07 3.19
C LEU A 349 -16.02 -10.80 2.06
N ARG A 350 -14.67 -10.86 2.11
CA ARG A 350 -13.86 -11.68 1.21
C ARG A 350 -14.23 -13.17 1.27
N TYR A 351 -14.63 -13.67 2.43
CA TYR A 351 -14.95 -15.09 2.65
C TYR A 351 -16.46 -15.37 2.63
N ALA A 352 -17.31 -14.33 2.56
CA ALA A 352 -18.76 -14.50 2.66
C ALA A 352 -19.37 -15.40 1.58
N HIS A 353 -18.76 -15.43 0.40
CA HIS A 353 -19.19 -16.31 -0.71
C HIS A 353 -18.89 -17.80 -0.47
N LEU A 354 -18.05 -18.13 0.52
CA LEU A 354 -17.70 -19.51 0.87
C LEU A 354 -18.65 -20.13 1.89
N ILE A 355 -19.47 -19.32 2.58
CA ILE A 355 -20.43 -19.82 3.55
C ILE A 355 -21.53 -20.59 2.81
N PRO A 356 -21.79 -21.87 3.15
CA PRO A 356 -22.82 -22.65 2.48
C PRO A 356 -24.20 -21.98 2.59
N ASP A 357 -24.96 -22.02 1.49
CA ASP A 357 -26.25 -21.35 1.41
C ASP A 357 -27.36 -22.19 2.06
N HIS A 358 -27.50 -22.09 3.39
CA HIS A 358 -28.55 -22.76 4.16
C HIS A 358 -29.92 -22.04 4.10
N ARG A 359 -30.20 -21.24 3.07
CA ARG A 359 -31.43 -20.43 2.96
C ARG A 359 -32.71 -21.24 3.19
N ARG A 360 -32.82 -22.45 2.62
CA ARG A 360 -34.01 -23.30 2.78
C ARG A 360 -34.21 -23.80 4.20
N GLU A 361 -33.14 -24.22 4.87
CA GLU A 361 -33.20 -24.64 6.28
C GLU A 361 -33.55 -23.47 7.20
N LYS A 362 -33.03 -22.27 6.91
CA LYS A 362 -33.35 -21.05 7.65
C LYS A 362 -34.81 -20.61 7.48
N LEU A 363 -35.38 -20.77 6.29
CA LEU A 363 -36.81 -20.49 6.04
C LEU A 363 -37.72 -21.45 6.82
N ALA A 364 -37.31 -22.71 6.96
CA ALA A 364 -38.07 -23.71 7.71
C ALA A 364 -38.13 -23.44 9.23
N ILE A 365 -37.30 -22.54 9.77
CA ILE A 365 -37.31 -22.17 11.20
C ILE A 365 -38.64 -21.52 11.59
N ALA A 366 -39.16 -20.59 10.78
CA ALA A 366 -40.41 -19.91 11.06
C ALA A 366 -41.59 -20.89 11.01
N THR A 367 -41.60 -21.77 10.00
CA THR A 367 -42.60 -22.84 9.85
C THR A 367 -42.61 -23.77 11.07
N LYS A 368 -41.45 -24.30 11.47
CA LYS A 368 -41.33 -25.18 12.64
C LYS A 368 -41.78 -24.49 13.94
N ARG A 369 -41.48 -23.21 14.11
CA ARG A 369 -41.93 -22.44 15.29
C ARG A 369 -43.45 -22.25 15.30
N LEU A 370 -44.05 -21.99 14.14
CA LEU A 370 -45.50 -21.85 14.02
C LEU A 370 -46.20 -23.20 14.30
N GLU A 371 -45.72 -24.29 13.72
CA GLU A 371 -46.24 -25.64 13.94
C GLU A 371 -46.15 -26.07 15.40
N ALA A 372 -45.03 -25.79 16.09
CA ALA A 372 -44.86 -26.09 17.51
C ALA A 372 -45.81 -25.27 18.40
N ALA A 373 -46.10 -24.01 18.04
CA ALA A 373 -47.05 -23.18 18.77
C ALA A 373 -48.50 -23.67 18.57
N SER A 374 -48.85 -24.11 17.36
CA SER A 374 -50.17 -24.70 17.07
C SER A 374 -50.39 -26.06 17.72
N ALA A 375 -49.34 -26.86 17.93
CA ALA A 375 -49.42 -28.14 18.62
C ALA A 375 -49.52 -28.03 20.15
N GLY A 376 -49.23 -26.85 20.72
CA GLY A 376 -49.21 -26.59 22.17
C GLY A 376 -50.50 -25.99 22.74
N GLN A 377 -51.53 -25.72 21.93
CA GLN A 377 -52.84 -25.28 22.43
C GLN A 377 -53.75 -26.51 22.63
N PRO A 378 -54.03 -26.95 23.87
CA PRO A 378 -55.12 -27.89 24.09
C PRO A 378 -56.43 -27.19 23.72
N SER A 379 -57.22 -27.83 22.87
CA SER A 379 -58.60 -27.44 22.59
C SER A 379 -59.36 -27.44 23.91
N GLU A 380 -59.70 -26.27 24.44
CA GLU A 380 -60.71 -26.18 25.49
C GLU A 380 -62.03 -26.72 24.93
N PRO A 381 -62.65 -27.74 25.55
CA PRO A 381 -63.95 -28.19 25.13
C PRO A 381 -64.96 -27.11 25.50
N HIS A 382 -65.57 -26.50 24.49
CA HIS A 382 -66.82 -25.78 24.65
C HIS A 382 -67.88 -26.79 25.08
N ASP A 383 -68.25 -26.76 26.37
CA ASP A 383 -69.44 -27.48 26.85
C ASP A 383 -70.69 -26.71 26.39
N PRO A 384 -71.73 -27.42 25.87
CA PRO A 384 -72.87 -26.84 25.16
C PRO A 384 -73.92 -26.14 26.02
#